data_AF-A0A2P4SJA2-F1
#
_entry.id   AF-A0A2P4SJA2-F1
#
_cell.length_a   1.000
_cell.length_b   1.000
_cell.length_c   1.000
_cell.angle_alpha   90.00
_cell.angle_beta   90.00
_cell.angle_gamma   90.00
#
_symmetry.space_group_name_H-M   'P 1'
#
loop_
_entity.id
_entity.type
_entity.pdbx_description
1 polymer ?
#
loop_
_entity_poly.entity_id
_entity_poly.type
_entity_poly.pdbx_seq_one_letter_code
_entity_poly.pdbx_strand_id
1 'polypeptide(L)' 'MEGNRTPPRYGSLESTRWPPPSTAPEDEVISMADSTTTIDDIEGELFKIERIREILVRRESELRYM' A
#
# COMPACT_ATOMS: atom_id res chain seq x y z
N MET A 1 -24.89 9.57 -30.73
CA MET A 1 -25.05 9.54 -29.25
C MET A 1 -23.66 9.53 -28.66
N GLU A 2 -23.15 10.70 -28.31
CA GLU A 2 -21.84 10.85 -27.68
C GLU A 2 -21.96 10.39 -26.23
N GLY A 3 -21.32 9.26 -25.91
CA GLY A 3 -21.23 8.77 -24.55
C GLY A 3 -20.30 9.69 -23.76
N ASN A 4 -20.86 10.41 -22.78
CA ASN A 4 -20.11 11.19 -21.79
C ASN A 4 -18.99 10.35 -21.17
N ARG A 5 -17.75 10.52 -21.66
CA ARG A 5 -16.56 10.02 -21.01
C ARG A 5 -16.15 11.06 -19.98
N THR A 6 -16.55 10.86 -18.73
CA THR A 6 -15.97 11.61 -17.61
C THR A 6 -14.47 11.33 -17.57
N PRO A 7 -13.59 12.35 -17.58
CA PRO A 7 -12.16 12.13 -17.42
C PRO A 7 -11.89 11.50 -16.05
N PRO A 8 -10.87 10.63 -15.93
CA PRO A 8 -10.55 10.00 -14.66
C PRO A 8 -10.25 11.10 -13.63
N ARG A 9 -11.01 11.12 -12.53
CA ARG A 9 -10.74 12.02 -11.39
C ARG A 9 -9.34 11.72 -10.88
N TYR A 10 -8.51 12.74 -10.84
CA TYR A 10 -7.26 12.73 -10.08
C TYR A 10 -7.56 12.26 -8.65
N GLY A 11 -6.89 11.20 -8.19
CA GLY A 11 -7.12 10.60 -6.88
C GLY A 11 -8.11 9.42 -6.83
N SER A 12 -8.49 8.84 -7.98
CA SER A 12 -9.17 7.53 -7.98
C SER A 12 -8.20 6.45 -7.50
N LEU A 13 -8.08 6.28 -6.18
CA LEU A 13 -7.40 5.14 -5.59
C LEU A 13 -8.18 3.88 -5.99
N GLU A 14 -7.50 2.92 -6.61
CA GLU A 14 -8.05 1.58 -6.76
C GLU A 14 -8.44 1.07 -5.36
N SER A 15 -9.61 0.45 -5.27
CA SER A 15 -10.12 -0.07 -4.01
C SER A 15 -9.16 -1.15 -3.49
N THR A 16 -8.38 -0.83 -2.46
CA THR A 16 -7.54 -1.78 -1.70
C THR A 16 -8.36 -2.71 -0.79
N ARG A 17 -9.67 -2.82 -1.03
CA ARG A 17 -10.54 -3.75 -0.32
C ARG A 17 -10.07 -5.17 -0.60
N TRP A 18 -9.51 -5.79 0.43
CA TRP A 18 -9.16 -7.20 0.41
C TRP A 18 -10.40 -8.04 0.06
N PRO A 19 -10.32 -8.92 -0.95
CA PRO A 19 -11.38 -9.87 -1.22
C PRO A 19 -11.59 -10.78 0.00
N PRO A 20 -12.81 -11.28 0.23
CA PRO A 20 -13.05 -12.23 1.30
C PRO A 20 -12.14 -13.47 1.13
N PRO A 21 -11.68 -14.08 2.22
CA PRO A 21 -10.66 -15.14 2.19
C PRO A 21 -11.07 -16.38 1.39
N SER A 22 -12.37 -16.53 1.07
CA SER A 22 -12.91 -17.64 0.28
C SER A 22 -12.89 -17.43 -1.23
N THR A 23 -12.42 -16.27 -1.73
CA THR A 23 -12.43 -15.94 -3.17
C THR A 23 -11.04 -15.73 -3.78
N ALA A 24 -9.97 -15.84 -2.98
CA ALA A 24 -8.62 -15.82 -3.52
C ALA A 24 -8.36 -17.14 -4.26
N PRO A 25 -7.95 -17.13 -5.54
CA PRO A 25 -7.49 -18.34 -6.21
C PRO A 25 -6.28 -18.90 -5.43
N GLU A 26 -6.11 -20.22 -5.42
CA GLU A 26 -4.98 -20.87 -4.72
C GLU A 26 -3.62 -20.33 -5.18
N ASP A 27 -3.57 -19.81 -6.41
CA ASP A 27 -2.41 -19.14 -7.02
C ASP A 27 -2.06 -17.76 -6.41
N GLU A 28 -2.93 -17.16 -5.60
CA GLU A 28 -2.68 -15.90 -4.89
C GLU A 28 -2.05 -16.12 -3.50
N VAL A 29 -2.00 -17.38 -3.03
CA VAL A 29 -1.31 -17.73 -1.78
C VAL A 29 0.20 -17.86 -2.06
N ILE A 30 0.92 -16.78 -1.80
CA ILE A 30 2.38 -16.76 -1.92
C ILE A 30 2.99 -17.49 -0.71
N SER A 31 3.61 -18.64 -0.95
CA SER A 31 4.38 -19.36 0.07
C SER A 31 5.65 -18.58 0.42
N MET A 32 5.76 -18.15 1.67
CA MET A 32 6.96 -17.49 2.20
C MET A 32 7.98 -18.48 2.78
N ALA A 33 7.72 -19.79 2.68
CA ALA A 33 8.56 -20.84 3.28
C ALA A 33 9.98 -20.87 2.70
N ASP A 34 10.15 -20.47 1.44
CA ASP A 34 11.44 -20.43 0.75
C ASP A 34 12.12 -19.03 0.81
N SER A 35 11.61 -18.12 1.65
CA SER A 35 12.21 -16.80 1.79
C SER A 35 13.56 -16.88 2.50
N THR A 36 14.59 -16.26 1.92
CA THR A 36 15.91 -16.11 2.53
C THR A 36 15.99 -14.92 3.48
N THR A 37 14.88 -14.18 3.67
CA THR A 37 14.83 -13.00 4.53
C THR A 37 14.98 -13.41 6.00
N THR A 38 15.97 -12.82 6.68
CA THR A 38 16.19 -13.04 8.10
C THR A 38 15.35 -12.10 8.97
N ILE A 39 15.26 -12.39 10.27
CA ILE A 39 14.57 -11.49 11.23
C ILE A 39 15.25 -10.12 11.26
N ASP A 40 16.59 -10.09 11.26
CA ASP A 40 17.38 -8.86 11.28
C ASP A 40 17.11 -7.99 10.04
N ASP A 41 16.92 -8.62 8.87
CA ASP A 41 16.55 -7.90 7.64
C ASP A 41 15.18 -7.24 7.79
N ILE A 42 14.20 -7.96 8.35
CA ILE A 42 12.84 -7.44 8.58
C ILE A 42 12.89 -6.28 9.57
N GLU A 43 13.61 -6.42 10.68
CA GLU A 43 13.76 -5.35 11.67
C GLU A 43 14.42 -4.10 11.08
N GLY A 44 15.44 -4.28 10.24
CA GLY A 44 16.07 -3.19 9.50
C GLY A 44 15.11 -2.45 8.56
N GLU A 45 14.26 -3.18 7.83
CA GLU A 45 13.24 -2.57 6.97
C GLU A 45 12.14 -1.88 7.77
N LEU A 46 11.68 -2.49 8.88
CA LEU A 46 10.70 -1.87 9.78
C LEU A 46 11.21 -0.54 10.35
N PHE A 47 12.48 -0.47 10.71
CA PHE A 47 13.10 0.77 11.17
C PHE A 47 13.08 1.86 10.08
N LYS A 48 13.40 1.50 8.82
CA LYS A 48 13.33 2.45 7.70
C LYS A 48 11.91 2.94 7.46
N ILE A 49 10.92 2.04 7.55
CA ILE A 49 9.50 2.39 7.40
C ILE A 49 9.07 3.38 8.48
N GLU A 50 9.42 3.13 9.75
CA GLU A 50 9.07 4.04 10.85
C GLU A 50 9.69 5.42 10.62
N ARG A 51 10.95 5.47 10.19
CA ARG A 51 11.63 6.72 9.87
C ARG A 51 10.92 7.51 8.77
N ILE A 52 10.47 6.83 7.70
CA ILE A 52 9.71 7.47 6.63
C ILE A 52 8.36 7.98 7.16
N ARG A 53 7.68 7.19 8.00
CA ARG A 53 6.40 7.56 8.60
C ARG A 53 6.50 8.86 9.39
N GLU A 54 7.52 9.02 10.23
CA GLU A 54 7.76 10.26 10.99
C GLU A 54 7.88 11.48 10.06
N ILE A 55 8.65 11.36 8.98
CA ILE A 55 8.85 12.43 8.00
C ILE A 55 7.53 12.77 7.32
N LEU A 56 6.74 11.76 6.93
CA LEU A 56 5.46 11.95 6.29
C LEU A 56 4.44 12.65 7.20
N VAL A 57 4.34 12.25 8.47
CA VAL A 57 3.45 12.90 9.45
C VAL A 57 3.79 14.38 9.60
N ARG A 58 5.08 14.72 9.65
CA ARG A 58 5.53 16.10 9.74
C ARG A 58 5.16 16.90 8.47
N ARG A 59 5.48 16.37 7.28
CA ARG A 59 5.16 17.02 6.01
C ARG A 59 3.66 17.19 5.79
N GLU A 60 2.88 16.18 6.17
CA GLU A 60 1.42 16.27 6.12
C GLU A 60 0.91 17.37 7.05
N SER A 61 1.45 17.47 8.27
CA SER A 61 1.10 18.55 9.19
C SER A 61 1.40 19.91 8.55
N GLU A 62 2.59 20.09 7.99
CA GLU A 62 2.97 21.32 7.28
C GLU A 62 1.97 21.67 6.16
N LEU A 63 1.59 20.68 5.32
CA LEU A 63 0.60 20.87 4.26
C LEU A 63 -0.81 21.16 4.76
N ARG A 64 -1.20 20.64 5.94
CA ARG A 64 -2.52 20.93 6.54
C ARG A 64 -2.61 22.33 7.12
N TYR A 65 -1.47 22.91 7.54
CA TYR A 65 -1.41 24.23 8.17
C TYR A 65 -1.08 25.36 7.18
N MET A 66 -0.73 25.03 5.93
CA MET A 66 -0.58 25.97 4.81
C MET A 66 -1.89 26.14 4.03
#